data_AF-A0AAU4IZA5-F1
#
_entry.id   AF-A0AAU4IZA5-F1
#
_cell.length_a   1.000
_cell.length_b   1.000
_cell.length_c   1.000
_cell.angle_alpha   90.00
_cell.angle_beta   90.00
_cell.angle_gamma   90.00
#
_symmetry.space_group_name_H-M   'P 1'
#
loop_
_entity.id
_entity.type
_entity.pdbx_description
1 polymer ?
#
loop_
_entity_poly.entity_id
_entity_poly.type
_entity_poly.pdbx_seq_one_letter_code
_entity_poly.pdbx_strand_id
1 'polypeptide(L)'
;MTSLDKARELLREFPVVDGHNDLPWALREQVRYDLDARDIAADQSTHLHTDLARLRAGGVGAQYWSVYVRSDLPGAVTATLEQIDCVRQLIDRHPGELRAALTAADMEAARAEGRIASLMGAEGGHSIDNSLATLRGLYALGVRYMTLTHNDNNAWADSATDEPRVGGLSAFGREVVREMNREGMLVDLSHVAATTMRAALDTSTAPVIFSHSSARAVCDHPRNIPDDVLERLPANGGMAMVTFVPKFVLQAAVDWTAEADDNMRAHGFHHLDSSPEAMKVHAAFEERVPRPVATVSTVADHLDHMREVAGVDHLGIGGDYDGTPFTPDGLGDVSGYPNLIAELLERGWSQADLAKLTWKNAVRVLDAAEDVARGLQATRGPSNASLEELDG
;
A
#
# COMPACT_ATOMS: atom_id res chain seq x y z
N MET A 1 7.00 18.36 27.79
CA MET A 1 6.74 18.13 26.36
C MET A 1 5.85 16.91 26.27
N THR A 2 4.72 16.98 25.56
CA THR A 2 3.78 15.85 25.46
C THR A 2 4.36 14.76 24.54
N SER A 3 3.80 13.53 24.57
CA SER A 3 4.15 12.46 23.62
C SER A 3 3.93 12.92 22.17
N LEU A 4 2.87 13.69 21.93
CA LEU A 4 2.55 14.27 20.63
C LEU A 4 3.58 15.32 20.16
N ASP A 5 4.05 16.17 21.06
CA ASP A 5 5.14 17.10 20.72
C ASP A 5 6.41 16.32 20.37
N LYS A 6 6.75 15.28 21.16
CA LYS A 6 7.93 14.43 20.92
C LYS A 6 7.83 13.67 19.60
N ALA A 7 6.65 13.16 19.27
CA ALA A 7 6.35 12.52 17.99
C ALA A 7 6.65 13.47 16.81
N ARG A 8 6.18 14.72 16.89
CA ARG A 8 6.48 15.74 15.88
C ARG A 8 7.96 16.08 15.79
N GLU A 9 8.71 16.08 16.90
CA GLU A 9 10.18 16.25 16.84
C GLU A 9 10.83 15.11 16.08
N LEU A 10 10.46 13.87 16.40
CA LEU A 10 11.00 12.68 15.76
C LEU A 10 10.73 12.68 14.27
N LEU A 11 9.50 12.99 13.87
CA LEU A 11 9.09 13.04 12.47
C LEU A 11 9.75 14.16 11.66
N ARG A 12 10.25 15.23 12.31
CA ARG A 12 11.09 16.22 11.61
C ARG A 12 12.47 15.66 11.26
N GLU A 13 13.00 14.71 12.03
CA GLU A 13 14.29 14.08 11.75
C GLU A 13 14.14 12.87 10.82
N PHE A 14 13.17 12.00 11.12
CA PHE A 14 12.87 10.77 10.39
C PHE A 14 11.36 10.73 10.08
N PRO A 15 10.94 11.39 8.99
CA PRO A 15 9.54 11.48 8.62
C PRO A 15 8.99 10.13 8.14
N VAL A 16 7.67 10.04 7.95
CA VAL A 16 7.00 8.85 7.44
C VAL A 16 7.32 8.65 5.95
N VAL A 17 7.68 7.42 5.59
CA VAL A 17 7.57 6.85 4.25
C VAL A 17 6.28 6.06 4.22
N ASP A 18 5.25 6.63 3.62
CA ASP A 18 3.95 5.97 3.51
C ASP A 18 3.91 5.09 2.25
N GLY A 19 3.48 3.84 2.44
CA GLY A 19 3.52 2.79 1.42
C GLY A 19 2.40 2.83 0.38
N HIS A 20 1.27 3.49 0.68
CA HIS A 20 0.10 3.44 -0.19
C HIS A 20 -0.88 4.60 0.06
N ASN A 21 -1.05 5.44 -0.96
CA ASN A 21 -2.03 6.53 -1.00
C ASN A 21 -2.60 6.64 -2.42
N ASP A 22 -3.93 6.61 -2.50
CA ASP A 22 -4.72 6.54 -3.75
C ASP A 22 -5.17 7.89 -4.28
N LEU A 23 -4.54 8.99 -3.86
CA LEU A 23 -4.82 10.33 -4.38
C LEU A 23 -4.96 10.35 -5.91
N PRO A 24 -4.11 9.67 -6.73
CA PRO A 24 -4.32 9.63 -8.18
C PRO A 24 -5.66 9.03 -8.61
N TRP A 25 -6.10 7.93 -7.98
CA TRP A 25 -7.42 7.34 -8.25
C TRP A 25 -8.57 8.24 -7.76
N ALA A 26 -8.44 8.88 -6.60
CA ALA A 26 -9.43 9.84 -6.14
C ALA A 26 -9.57 11.03 -7.11
N LEU A 27 -8.46 11.54 -7.64
CA LEU A 27 -8.45 12.60 -8.66
C LEU A 27 -9.07 12.14 -9.99
N ARG A 28 -8.85 10.87 -10.39
CA ARG A 28 -9.51 10.25 -11.54
C ARG A 28 -11.02 10.27 -11.38
N GLU A 29 -11.52 9.73 -10.27
CA GLU A 29 -12.96 9.51 -10.09
C GLU A 29 -13.71 10.81 -9.80
N GLN A 30 -13.14 11.70 -8.98
CA GLN A 30 -13.82 12.93 -8.57
C GLN A 30 -13.83 14.01 -9.66
N VAL A 31 -12.71 14.16 -10.39
CA VAL A 31 -12.51 15.31 -11.30
C VAL A 31 -11.85 14.94 -12.63
N ARG A 32 -11.67 13.64 -12.92
CA ARG A 32 -11.02 13.15 -14.15
C ARG A 32 -9.72 13.88 -14.46
N TYR A 33 -8.89 14.02 -13.43
CA TYR A 33 -7.58 14.68 -13.48
C TYR A 33 -7.62 16.19 -13.82
N ASP A 34 -8.76 16.87 -13.66
CA ASP A 34 -8.75 18.34 -13.58
C ASP A 34 -8.11 18.77 -12.24
N LEU A 35 -6.78 18.88 -12.25
CA LEU A 35 -5.98 19.13 -11.05
C LEU A 35 -6.19 20.53 -10.47
N ASP A 36 -6.74 21.48 -11.24
CA ASP A 36 -7.10 22.80 -10.70
C ASP A 36 -8.36 22.70 -9.83
N ALA A 37 -9.29 21.78 -10.15
CA ALA A 37 -10.47 21.51 -9.33
C ALA A 37 -10.17 20.80 -8.01
N ARG A 38 -8.94 20.26 -7.86
CA ARG A 38 -8.41 19.61 -6.66
C ARG A 38 -6.96 20.01 -6.44
N ASP A 39 -6.69 21.31 -6.43
CA ASP A 39 -5.35 21.82 -6.17
C ASP A 39 -4.91 21.45 -4.74
N ILE A 40 -3.97 20.52 -4.62
CA ILE A 40 -3.45 20.03 -3.33
C ILE A 40 -2.55 21.05 -2.62
N ALA A 41 -2.24 22.19 -3.24
CA ALA A 41 -1.66 23.32 -2.52
C ALA A 41 -2.70 24.09 -1.68
N ALA A 42 -3.99 23.92 -1.96
CA ALA A 42 -5.10 24.42 -1.15
C ALA A 42 -5.59 23.37 -0.14
N ASP A 43 -6.45 23.80 0.78
CA ASP A 43 -7.13 22.89 1.71
C ASP A 43 -8.17 22.04 0.95
N GLN A 44 -7.96 20.72 0.96
CA GLN A 44 -8.85 19.75 0.31
C GLN A 44 -9.61 18.88 1.32
N SER A 45 -9.66 19.26 2.61
CA SER A 45 -10.25 18.44 3.68
C SER A 45 -11.73 18.07 3.49
N THR A 46 -12.46 18.79 2.65
CA THR A 46 -13.86 18.48 2.29
C THR A 46 -13.99 17.39 1.21
N HIS A 47 -12.90 17.01 0.55
CA HIS A 47 -12.92 16.15 -0.64
C HIS A 47 -11.92 15.00 -0.60
N LEU A 48 -10.80 15.20 0.08
CA LEU A 48 -9.64 14.31 0.06
C LEU A 48 -9.09 14.15 1.47
N HIS A 49 -8.51 12.99 1.74
CA HIS A 49 -7.62 12.79 2.88
C HIS A 49 -6.28 13.52 2.68
N THR A 50 -5.89 13.83 1.44
CA THR A 50 -4.56 14.35 1.12
C THR A 50 -4.58 15.77 0.58
N ASP A 51 -3.72 16.62 1.16
CA ASP A 51 -3.17 17.84 0.54
C ASP A 51 -1.78 18.13 1.12
N LEU A 52 -1.04 19.07 0.51
CA LEU A 52 0.36 19.33 0.84
C LEU A 52 0.54 19.85 2.28
N ALA A 53 -0.41 20.65 2.78
CA ALA A 53 -0.37 21.18 4.13
C ALA A 53 -0.54 20.07 5.16
N ARG A 54 -1.52 19.17 4.96
CA ARG A 54 -1.76 18.03 5.85
C ARG A 54 -0.66 16.99 5.78
N LEU A 55 -0.08 16.70 4.61
CA LEU A 55 1.10 15.82 4.49
C LEU A 55 2.25 16.32 5.37
N ARG A 56 2.52 17.63 5.30
CA ARG A 56 3.56 18.26 6.12
C ARG A 56 3.22 18.25 7.61
N ALA A 57 1.96 18.51 7.97
CA ALA A 57 1.49 18.45 9.35
C ALA A 57 1.59 17.03 9.95
N GLY A 58 1.36 16.01 9.12
CA GLY A 58 1.51 14.60 9.45
C GLY A 58 2.95 14.12 9.50
N GLY A 59 3.91 14.92 9.01
CA GLY A 59 5.30 14.51 8.95
C GLY A 59 5.58 13.44 7.91
N VAL A 60 4.85 13.44 6.78
CA VAL A 60 5.15 12.60 5.62
C VAL A 60 6.34 13.20 4.86
N GLY A 61 7.37 12.38 4.65
CA GLY A 61 8.60 12.77 3.96
C GLY A 61 8.88 11.94 2.71
N ALA A 62 8.21 10.80 2.56
CA ALA A 62 8.10 10.12 1.28
C ALA A 62 6.71 9.48 1.15
N GLN A 63 6.22 9.40 -0.07
CA GLN A 63 4.96 8.77 -0.41
C GLN A 63 5.17 7.88 -1.63
N TYR A 64 4.74 6.63 -1.52
CA TYR A 64 4.42 5.84 -2.70
C TYR A 64 3.00 6.19 -3.13
N TRP A 65 2.89 6.91 -4.24
CA TRP A 65 1.63 7.21 -4.88
C TRP A 65 1.13 5.96 -5.62
N SER A 66 -0.03 5.47 -5.21
CA SER A 66 -0.66 4.35 -5.90
C SER A 66 -1.04 4.77 -7.31
N VAL A 67 -0.65 3.95 -8.29
CA VAL A 67 -1.13 4.04 -9.67
C VAL A 67 -2.16 2.94 -9.94
N TYR A 68 -2.98 2.64 -8.92
CA TYR A 68 -4.10 1.70 -8.98
C TYR A 68 -5.02 1.94 -10.17
N VAL A 69 -5.50 0.84 -10.74
CA VAL A 69 -6.58 0.81 -11.71
C VAL A 69 -7.44 -0.42 -11.47
N ARG A 70 -8.71 -0.35 -11.87
CA ARG A 70 -9.64 -1.48 -11.75
C ARG A 70 -9.22 -2.71 -12.57
N SER A 71 -9.24 -3.88 -11.94
CA SER A 71 -9.00 -5.20 -12.56
C SER A 71 -10.18 -5.69 -13.40
N ASP A 72 -11.39 -5.23 -13.10
CA ASP A 72 -12.64 -5.66 -13.73
C ASP A 72 -13.05 -4.81 -14.95
N LEU A 73 -12.18 -3.87 -15.37
CA LEU A 73 -12.37 -3.05 -16.56
C LEU A 73 -11.28 -3.35 -17.62
N PRO A 74 -11.62 -3.28 -18.92
CA PRO A 74 -10.61 -3.42 -19.97
C PRO A 74 -9.65 -2.22 -20.00
N GLY A 75 -8.47 -2.40 -20.61
CA GLY A 75 -7.53 -1.31 -20.85
C GLY A 75 -6.70 -0.90 -19.62
N ALA A 76 -6.46 -1.84 -18.69
CA ALA A 76 -5.69 -1.60 -17.46
C ALA A 76 -4.33 -0.94 -17.70
N VAL A 77 -3.59 -1.34 -18.74
CA VAL A 77 -2.30 -0.72 -19.08
C VAL A 77 -2.47 0.76 -19.41
N THR A 78 -3.44 1.13 -20.25
CA THR A 78 -3.72 2.52 -20.61
C THR A 78 -4.09 3.34 -19.38
N ALA A 79 -4.99 2.83 -18.54
CA ALA A 79 -5.35 3.51 -17.30
C ALA A 79 -4.15 3.66 -16.34
N THR A 80 -3.26 2.67 -16.28
CA THR A 80 -2.05 2.73 -15.44
C THR A 80 -1.12 3.84 -15.93
N LEU A 81 -0.99 4.03 -17.25
CA LEU A 81 -0.23 5.14 -17.82
C LEU A 81 -0.86 6.50 -17.49
N GLU A 82 -2.19 6.62 -17.47
CA GLU A 82 -2.90 7.84 -17.06
C GLU A 82 -2.66 8.15 -15.57
N GLN A 83 -2.66 7.12 -14.70
CA GLN A 83 -2.35 7.28 -13.28
C GLN A 83 -0.90 7.73 -13.06
N ILE A 84 0.06 7.13 -13.78
CA ILE A 84 1.47 7.56 -13.76
C ILE A 84 1.60 9.01 -14.22
N ASP A 85 0.89 9.39 -15.28
CA ASP A 85 0.89 10.77 -15.77
C ASP A 85 0.33 11.76 -14.75
N CYS A 86 -0.75 11.40 -14.05
CA CYS A 86 -1.30 12.20 -12.95
C CYS A 86 -0.26 12.46 -11.85
N VAL A 87 0.45 11.43 -11.39
CA VAL A 87 1.52 11.59 -10.39
C VAL A 87 2.63 12.52 -10.90
N ARG A 88 3.03 12.39 -12.16
CA ARG A 88 4.05 13.26 -12.77
C ARG A 88 3.58 14.71 -12.83
N GLN A 89 2.32 14.95 -13.21
CA GLN A 89 1.74 16.29 -13.23
C GLN A 89 1.69 16.91 -11.82
N LEU A 90 1.36 16.13 -10.78
CA LEU A 90 1.39 16.61 -9.39
C LEU A 90 2.81 17.04 -8.99
N ILE A 91 3.82 16.24 -9.29
CA ILE A 91 5.22 16.57 -8.98
C ILE A 91 5.65 17.85 -9.73
N ASP A 92 5.32 17.97 -11.02
CA ASP A 92 5.67 19.12 -11.85
C ASP A 92 4.98 20.42 -11.40
N ARG A 93 3.74 20.32 -10.90
CA ARG A 93 2.96 21.46 -10.38
C ARG A 93 3.44 21.96 -9.02
N HIS A 94 4.03 21.08 -8.20
CA HIS A 94 4.40 21.38 -6.82
C HIS A 94 5.90 21.13 -6.55
N PRO A 95 6.83 21.74 -7.31
CA PRO A 95 8.26 21.44 -7.21
C PRO A 95 8.91 21.93 -5.91
N GLY A 96 8.24 22.83 -5.17
CA GLY A 96 8.68 23.32 -3.86
C GLY A 96 8.40 22.33 -2.73
N GLU A 97 7.44 21.42 -2.93
CA GLU A 97 6.96 20.50 -1.91
C GLU A 97 7.27 19.04 -2.26
N LEU A 98 7.21 18.68 -3.55
CA LEU A 98 7.38 17.32 -4.05
C LEU A 98 8.67 17.17 -4.85
N ARG A 99 9.28 15.99 -4.77
CA ARG A 99 10.40 15.58 -5.60
C ARG A 99 10.19 14.16 -6.08
N ALA A 100 10.29 13.92 -7.38
CA ALA A 100 10.36 12.56 -7.91
C ALA A 100 11.53 11.79 -7.27
N ALA A 101 11.27 10.58 -6.79
CA ALA A 101 12.28 9.70 -6.24
C ALA A 101 12.20 8.33 -6.92
N LEU A 102 13.33 7.89 -7.47
CA LEU A 102 13.45 6.63 -8.18
C LEU A 102 14.39 5.66 -7.46
N THR A 103 15.08 6.12 -6.42
CA THR A 103 16.08 5.35 -5.68
C THR A 103 16.03 5.69 -4.19
N ALA A 104 16.61 4.82 -3.37
CA ALA A 104 16.84 5.10 -1.96
C ALA A 104 17.66 6.39 -1.74
N ALA A 105 18.63 6.66 -2.62
CA ALA A 105 19.42 7.90 -2.59
C ALA A 105 18.57 9.15 -2.89
N ASP A 106 17.58 9.06 -3.79
CA ASP A 106 16.66 10.17 -4.05
C ASP A 106 15.75 10.46 -2.85
N MET A 107 15.33 9.42 -2.11
CA MET A 107 14.57 9.60 -0.87
C MET A 107 15.37 10.40 0.15
N GLU A 108 16.64 10.04 0.37
CA GLU A 108 17.52 10.78 1.27
C GLU A 108 17.81 12.21 0.78
N ALA A 109 17.95 12.40 -0.54
CA ALA A 109 18.14 13.72 -1.11
C ALA A 109 16.89 14.62 -0.95
N ALA A 110 15.68 14.07 -1.09
CA ALA A 110 14.43 14.79 -0.84
C ALA A 110 14.28 15.17 0.64
N ARG A 111 14.63 14.25 1.56
CA ARG A 111 14.64 14.54 3.00
C ARG A 111 15.60 15.67 3.34
N ALA A 112 16.82 15.65 2.80
CA ALA A 112 17.84 16.64 3.08
C ALA A 112 17.45 18.07 2.65
N GLU A 113 16.63 18.21 1.61
CA GLU A 113 16.13 19.50 1.11
C GLU A 113 14.72 19.85 1.62
N GLY A 114 14.11 19.01 2.45
CA GLY A 114 12.79 19.25 3.04
C GLY A 114 11.61 19.10 2.05
N ARG A 115 11.78 18.28 1.00
CA ARG A 115 10.71 17.90 0.05
C ARG A 115 10.24 16.48 0.30
N ILE A 116 9.01 16.19 -0.10
CA ILE A 116 8.41 14.86 -0.02
C ILE A 116 8.88 14.05 -1.24
N ALA A 117 9.65 13.00 -0.99
CA ALA A 117 10.01 12.03 -2.02
C ALA A 117 8.74 11.35 -2.55
N SER A 118 8.51 11.47 -3.85
CA SER A 118 7.32 10.97 -4.54
C SER A 118 7.71 9.81 -5.43
N LEU A 119 7.36 8.61 -5.00
CA LEU A 119 7.56 7.34 -5.70
C LEU A 119 6.21 6.86 -6.25
N MET A 120 6.22 5.81 -7.08
CA MET A 120 5.00 5.20 -7.61
C MET A 120 4.96 3.70 -7.32
N GLY A 121 3.77 3.17 -7.06
CA GLY A 121 3.52 1.75 -6.90
C GLY A 121 2.28 1.31 -7.66
N ALA A 122 2.41 0.29 -8.51
CA ALA A 122 1.27 -0.27 -9.24
C ALA A 122 0.52 -1.26 -8.36
N GLU A 123 -0.81 -1.19 -8.33
CA GLU A 123 -1.62 -2.01 -7.45
C GLU A 123 -2.38 -3.09 -8.23
N GLY A 124 -1.66 -4.16 -8.55
CA GLY A 124 -2.19 -5.36 -9.19
C GLY A 124 -1.47 -5.75 -10.47
N GLY A 125 -1.27 -7.06 -10.63
CA GLY A 125 -0.59 -7.64 -11.79
C GLY A 125 -1.33 -7.47 -13.13
N HIS A 126 -2.60 -7.10 -13.12
CA HIS A 126 -3.35 -6.77 -14.34
C HIS A 126 -2.80 -5.52 -15.04
N SER A 127 -2.08 -4.63 -14.34
CA SER A 127 -1.43 -3.46 -14.94
C SER A 127 -0.32 -3.81 -15.94
N ILE A 128 0.17 -5.06 -15.95
CA ILE A 128 1.18 -5.51 -16.93
C ILE A 128 0.62 -6.35 -18.06
N ASP A 129 -0.68 -6.68 -18.06
CA ASP A 129 -1.35 -7.44 -19.12
C ASP A 129 -0.58 -8.70 -19.55
N ASN A 130 -0.17 -9.51 -18.57
CA ASN A 130 0.63 -10.73 -18.74
C ASN A 130 1.93 -10.54 -19.57
N SER A 131 2.48 -9.33 -19.61
CA SER A 131 3.65 -8.98 -20.41
C SER A 131 4.81 -8.51 -19.55
N LEU A 132 5.90 -9.28 -19.54
CA LEU A 132 7.16 -8.91 -18.88
C LEU A 132 7.79 -7.66 -19.51
N ALA A 133 7.55 -7.40 -20.79
CA ALA A 133 7.99 -6.16 -21.42
C ALA A 133 7.21 -4.94 -20.90
N THR A 134 5.92 -5.09 -20.64
CA THR A 134 5.08 -4.05 -20.03
C THR A 134 5.55 -3.77 -18.60
N LEU A 135 5.84 -4.81 -17.80
CA LEU A 135 6.44 -4.68 -16.47
C LEU A 135 7.71 -3.81 -16.49
N ARG A 136 8.64 -4.10 -17.41
CA ARG A 136 9.87 -3.30 -17.60
C ARG A 136 9.56 -1.86 -18.06
N GLY A 137 8.53 -1.68 -18.89
CA GLY A 137 8.03 -0.38 -19.29
C GLY A 137 7.54 0.46 -18.11
N LEU A 138 6.76 -0.13 -17.20
CA LEU A 138 6.31 0.54 -15.97
C LEU A 138 7.48 0.91 -15.06
N TYR A 139 8.47 0.01 -14.91
CA TYR A 139 9.69 0.31 -14.15
C TYR A 139 10.44 1.52 -14.73
N ALA A 140 10.58 1.57 -16.06
CA ALA A 140 11.23 2.67 -16.77
C ALA A 140 10.49 4.00 -16.62
N LEU A 141 9.16 3.96 -16.46
CA LEU A 141 8.32 5.14 -16.18
C LEU A 141 8.38 5.59 -14.71
N GLY A 142 9.02 4.81 -13.83
CA GLY A 142 9.26 5.20 -12.43
C GLY A 142 8.52 4.38 -11.39
N VAL A 143 7.76 3.34 -11.78
CA VAL A 143 7.12 2.43 -10.82
C VAL A 143 8.18 1.65 -10.04
N ARG A 144 8.03 1.55 -8.71
CA ARG A 144 9.02 0.94 -7.80
C ARG A 144 8.50 -0.21 -6.95
N TYR A 145 7.19 -0.41 -6.89
CA TYR A 145 6.62 -1.69 -6.50
C TYR A 145 5.47 -2.08 -7.41
N MET A 146 5.14 -3.36 -7.43
CA MET A 146 3.86 -3.83 -7.96
C MET A 146 3.23 -4.83 -6.99
N THR A 147 2.00 -4.56 -6.58
CA THR A 147 1.16 -5.53 -5.87
C THR A 147 0.79 -6.64 -6.83
N LEU A 148 0.99 -7.91 -6.47
CA LEU A 148 0.84 -9.00 -7.45
C LEU A 148 -0.62 -9.20 -7.88
N THR A 149 -1.59 -8.94 -7.00
CA THR A 149 -3.02 -8.89 -7.30
C THR A 149 -3.64 -7.64 -6.68
N HIS A 150 -4.86 -7.30 -7.10
CA HIS A 150 -5.77 -6.48 -6.30
C HIS A 150 -6.80 -7.43 -5.66
N ASN A 151 -8.08 -7.07 -5.59
CA ASN A 151 -9.13 -7.88 -4.97
C ASN A 151 -9.48 -9.19 -5.73
N ASP A 152 -9.13 -9.29 -7.01
CA ASP A 152 -9.45 -10.47 -7.84
C ASP A 152 -8.18 -11.25 -8.19
N ASN A 153 -8.32 -12.56 -8.42
CA ASN A 153 -7.27 -13.34 -9.05
C ASN A 153 -6.92 -12.77 -10.43
N ASN A 154 -5.65 -12.84 -10.81
CA ASN A 154 -5.26 -12.71 -12.20
C ASN A 154 -4.91 -14.10 -12.79
N ALA A 155 -4.28 -14.14 -13.96
CA ALA A 155 -3.98 -15.41 -14.62
C ALA A 155 -2.88 -16.23 -13.91
N TRP A 156 -2.05 -15.58 -13.08
CA TRP A 156 -0.79 -16.14 -12.58
C TRP A 156 -0.56 -15.96 -11.07
N ALA A 157 -1.45 -15.25 -10.37
CA ALA A 157 -1.44 -15.06 -8.92
C ALA A 157 -2.84 -15.09 -8.31
N ASP A 158 -2.96 -15.74 -7.15
CA ASP A 158 -4.20 -15.78 -6.38
C ASP A 158 -4.33 -14.57 -5.41
N SER A 159 -5.51 -13.96 -5.37
CA SER A 159 -5.90 -12.90 -4.43
C SER A 159 -6.49 -13.48 -3.14
N ALA A 160 -6.34 -12.76 -2.03
CA ALA A 160 -6.89 -13.18 -0.74
C ALA A 160 -8.41 -13.06 -0.65
N THR A 161 -9.02 -12.23 -1.50
CA THR A 161 -10.45 -11.95 -1.51
C THR A 161 -11.19 -12.63 -2.67
N ASP A 162 -10.56 -13.64 -3.27
CA ASP A 162 -11.12 -14.44 -4.36
C ASP A 162 -10.93 -15.94 -4.05
N GLU A 163 -11.60 -16.79 -4.81
CA GLU A 163 -11.51 -18.25 -4.69
C GLU A 163 -10.16 -18.77 -5.19
N PRO A 164 -9.57 -19.82 -4.59
CA PRO A 164 -8.29 -20.37 -5.04
C PRO A 164 -8.32 -20.80 -6.52
N ARG A 165 -7.29 -20.45 -7.30
CA ARG A 165 -7.18 -20.82 -8.73
C ARG A 165 -5.87 -21.50 -9.08
N VAL A 166 -4.74 -20.80 -9.01
CA VAL A 166 -3.42 -21.35 -9.37
C VAL A 166 -2.65 -21.91 -8.16
N GLY A 167 -3.19 -21.74 -6.96
CA GLY A 167 -2.61 -22.24 -5.71
C GLY A 167 -1.47 -21.36 -5.19
N GLY A 168 -1.52 -20.06 -5.42
CA GLY A 168 -0.47 -19.10 -5.07
C GLY A 168 0.07 -18.38 -6.30
N LEU A 169 1.29 -18.73 -6.72
CA LEU A 169 1.87 -18.27 -7.99
C LEU A 169 1.97 -19.42 -8.99
N SER A 170 1.59 -19.17 -10.24
CA SER A 170 1.85 -20.08 -11.37
C SER A 170 3.34 -20.10 -11.76
N ALA A 171 3.73 -20.82 -12.83
CA ALA A 171 5.11 -20.76 -13.30
C ALA A 171 5.44 -19.38 -13.89
N PHE A 172 4.50 -18.79 -14.64
CA PHE A 172 4.60 -17.40 -15.10
C PHE A 172 4.62 -16.41 -13.93
N GLY A 173 3.81 -16.60 -12.90
CA GLY A 173 3.81 -15.72 -11.71
C GLY A 173 5.16 -15.68 -11.00
N ARG A 174 5.86 -16.82 -10.94
CA ARG A 174 7.25 -16.86 -10.43
C ARG A 174 8.24 -16.18 -11.37
N GLU A 175 8.00 -16.20 -12.68
CA GLU A 175 8.81 -15.47 -13.66
C GLU A 175 8.63 -13.96 -13.54
N VAL A 176 7.41 -13.49 -13.26
CA VAL A 176 7.12 -12.09 -12.93
C VAL A 176 7.95 -11.66 -11.71
N VAL A 177 7.93 -12.42 -10.61
CA VAL A 177 8.75 -12.15 -9.42
C VAL A 177 10.24 -12.08 -9.76
N ARG A 178 10.75 -13.01 -10.58
CA ARG A 178 12.16 -13.01 -11.02
C ARG A 178 12.53 -11.78 -11.85
N GLU A 179 11.64 -11.31 -12.73
CA GLU A 179 11.87 -10.08 -13.49
C GLU A 179 11.78 -8.84 -12.61
N MET A 180 10.84 -8.79 -11.65
CA MET A 180 10.77 -7.71 -10.66
C MET A 180 12.08 -7.60 -9.87
N ASN A 181 12.61 -8.72 -9.37
CA ASN A 181 13.91 -8.74 -8.68
C ASN A 181 15.05 -8.25 -9.58
N ARG A 182 15.04 -8.59 -10.88
CA ARG A 182 16.08 -8.16 -11.83
C ARG A 182 15.98 -6.67 -12.16
N GLU A 183 14.79 -6.11 -12.30
CA GLU A 183 14.63 -4.68 -12.56
C GLU A 183 14.94 -3.84 -11.32
N GLY A 184 14.69 -4.37 -10.12
CA GLY A 184 14.73 -3.62 -8.87
C GLY A 184 13.35 -3.09 -8.46
N MET A 185 12.29 -3.69 -8.98
CA MET A 185 10.92 -3.41 -8.56
C MET A 185 10.59 -4.28 -7.34
N LEU A 186 10.14 -3.65 -6.26
CA LEU A 186 9.72 -4.34 -5.05
C LEU A 186 8.47 -5.19 -5.33
N VAL A 187 8.50 -6.43 -4.85
CA VAL A 187 7.34 -7.32 -4.85
C VAL A 187 6.44 -6.94 -3.68
N ASP A 188 5.25 -6.44 -3.98
CA ASP A 188 4.24 -6.14 -2.95
C ASP A 188 3.23 -7.28 -2.81
N LEU A 189 3.06 -7.72 -1.57
CA LEU A 189 2.24 -8.86 -1.15
C LEU A 189 0.99 -8.42 -0.38
N SER A 190 0.66 -7.13 -0.39
CA SER A 190 -0.71 -6.71 -0.09
C SER A 190 -1.67 -7.37 -1.07
N HIS A 191 -2.94 -7.53 -0.68
CA HIS A 191 -4.04 -8.16 -1.42
C HIS A 191 -3.93 -9.66 -1.70
N VAL A 192 -2.72 -10.20 -1.90
CA VAL A 192 -2.55 -11.57 -2.37
C VAL A 192 -2.93 -12.62 -1.33
N ALA A 193 -3.34 -13.81 -1.78
CA ALA A 193 -3.62 -14.94 -0.89
C ALA A 193 -2.37 -15.35 -0.09
N ALA A 194 -2.56 -15.94 1.08
CA ALA A 194 -1.44 -16.44 1.90
C ALA A 194 -0.59 -17.52 1.17
N THR A 195 -1.18 -18.28 0.25
CA THR A 195 -0.46 -19.18 -0.65
C THR A 195 0.50 -18.42 -1.57
N THR A 196 0.03 -17.31 -2.15
CA THR A 196 0.81 -16.39 -2.98
C THR A 196 1.92 -15.72 -2.18
N MET A 197 1.65 -15.28 -0.94
CA MET A 197 2.66 -14.70 -0.04
C MET A 197 3.85 -15.66 0.14
N ARG A 198 3.58 -16.94 0.47
CA ARG A 198 4.61 -17.97 0.66
C ARG A 198 5.36 -18.27 -0.63
N ALA A 199 4.66 -18.42 -1.74
CA ALA A 199 5.26 -18.69 -3.04
C ALA A 199 6.18 -17.55 -3.53
N ALA A 200 5.80 -16.31 -3.26
CA ALA A 200 6.61 -15.13 -3.57
C ALA A 200 7.85 -15.07 -2.67
N LEU A 201 7.73 -15.33 -1.36
CA LEU A 201 8.86 -15.41 -0.44
C LEU A 201 9.82 -16.57 -0.75
N ASP A 202 9.33 -17.67 -1.32
CA ASP A 202 10.17 -18.79 -1.80
C ASP A 202 10.93 -18.43 -3.08
N THR A 203 10.38 -17.53 -3.91
CA THR A 203 10.91 -17.20 -5.24
C THR A 203 11.81 -15.96 -5.21
N SER A 204 11.45 -14.96 -4.41
CA SER A 204 12.10 -13.66 -4.41
C SER A 204 13.51 -13.74 -3.84
N THR A 205 14.48 -13.19 -4.57
CA THR A 205 15.86 -13.00 -4.08
C THR A 205 16.09 -11.60 -3.51
N ALA A 206 15.07 -10.74 -3.55
CA ALA A 206 15.09 -9.40 -2.95
C ALA A 206 14.10 -9.29 -1.78
N PRO A 207 14.30 -8.32 -0.88
CA PRO A 207 13.29 -7.93 0.11
C PRO A 207 11.93 -7.65 -0.54
N VAL A 208 10.87 -8.23 0.02
CA VAL A 208 9.48 -7.99 -0.38
C VAL A 208 8.85 -6.95 0.55
N ILE A 209 7.71 -6.39 0.14
CA ILE A 209 6.91 -5.51 0.98
C ILE A 209 5.47 -6.01 1.10
N PHE A 210 4.78 -5.49 2.12
CA PHE A 210 3.33 -5.34 2.13
C PHE A 210 3.07 -3.84 2.22
N SER A 211 2.67 -3.19 1.12
CA SER A 211 2.48 -1.74 1.06
C SER A 211 1.38 -1.21 2.00
N HIS A 212 0.34 -2.00 2.27
CA HIS A 212 -0.75 -1.66 3.18
C HIS A 212 -1.48 -2.93 3.66
N SER A 213 -0.92 -3.61 4.67
CA SER A 213 -1.55 -4.79 5.29
C SER A 213 -1.20 -4.90 6.77
N SER A 214 -2.15 -5.34 7.60
CA SER A 214 -1.99 -5.43 9.06
C SER A 214 -1.91 -6.89 9.53
N ALA A 215 -1.78 -7.15 10.84
CA ALA A 215 -1.64 -8.51 11.38
C ALA A 215 -2.95 -9.33 11.43
N ARG A 216 -2.94 -10.56 10.90
CA ARG A 216 -4.11 -11.44 10.86
C ARG A 216 -4.42 -12.06 12.22
N ALA A 217 -3.40 -12.33 13.03
CA ALA A 217 -3.58 -12.85 14.38
C ALA A 217 -4.28 -11.86 15.32
N VAL A 218 -4.15 -10.55 15.06
CA VAL A 218 -4.84 -9.49 15.81
C VAL A 218 -6.28 -9.31 15.32
N CYS A 219 -6.50 -9.38 14.01
CA CYS A 219 -7.82 -9.31 13.40
C CYS A 219 -7.90 -10.23 12.18
N ASP A 220 -8.73 -11.27 12.27
CA ASP A 220 -8.77 -12.34 11.26
C ASP A 220 -9.54 -11.89 10.02
N HIS A 221 -8.80 -11.32 9.07
CA HIS A 221 -9.31 -10.89 7.78
C HIS A 221 -8.32 -11.32 6.67
N PRO A 222 -8.79 -11.78 5.49
CA PRO A 222 -7.92 -12.27 4.42
C PRO A 222 -6.92 -11.22 3.90
N ARG A 223 -7.23 -9.93 4.02
CA ARG A 223 -6.27 -8.85 3.68
C ARG A 223 -5.10 -8.73 4.66
N ASN A 224 -5.19 -9.31 5.86
CA ASN A 224 -4.13 -9.24 6.86
C ASN A 224 -3.11 -10.39 6.71
N ILE A 225 -1.92 -10.18 7.27
CA ILE A 225 -0.75 -11.06 7.12
C ILE A 225 -0.75 -12.13 8.22
N PRO A 226 -0.68 -13.44 7.88
CA PRO A 226 -0.48 -14.51 8.86
C PRO A 226 0.89 -14.44 9.55
N ASP A 227 0.97 -14.90 10.79
CA ASP A 227 2.23 -14.91 11.56
C ASP A 227 3.34 -15.72 10.87
N ASP A 228 3.02 -16.86 10.27
CA ASP A 228 4.01 -17.69 9.55
C ASP A 228 4.64 -16.97 8.36
N VAL A 229 3.98 -15.93 7.83
CA VAL A 229 4.51 -15.07 6.77
C VAL A 229 5.33 -13.92 7.38
N LEU A 230 4.87 -13.31 8.47
CA LEU A 230 5.61 -12.28 9.21
C LEU A 230 6.96 -12.81 9.71
N GLU A 231 7.01 -14.04 10.23
CA GLU A 231 8.23 -14.73 10.70
C GLU A 231 9.29 -14.90 9.60
N ARG A 232 8.91 -14.83 8.33
CA ARG A 232 9.84 -14.97 7.19
C ARG A 232 10.51 -13.66 6.78
N LEU A 233 9.99 -12.51 7.22
CA LEU A 233 10.52 -11.19 6.84
C LEU A 233 11.97 -10.97 7.30
N PRO A 234 12.41 -11.40 8.50
CA PRO A 234 13.83 -11.32 8.90
C PRO A 234 14.79 -12.00 7.93
N ALA A 235 14.44 -13.20 7.45
CA ALA A 235 15.28 -13.95 6.51
C ALA A 235 15.24 -13.36 5.10
N ASN A 236 14.09 -12.85 4.66
CA ASN A 236 13.93 -12.19 3.36
C ASN A 236 14.53 -10.77 3.33
N GLY A 237 14.56 -10.06 4.46
CA GLY A 237 14.97 -8.65 4.58
C GLY A 237 13.87 -7.63 4.32
N GLY A 238 12.65 -8.09 3.98
CA GLY A 238 11.47 -7.30 3.65
C GLY A 238 10.84 -6.55 4.82
N MET A 239 9.67 -5.94 4.57
CA MET A 239 8.90 -5.24 5.61
C MET A 239 7.38 -5.29 5.38
N ALA A 240 6.61 -5.25 6.45
CA ALA A 240 5.16 -5.09 6.42
C ALA A 240 4.76 -3.68 6.85
N MET A 241 4.04 -2.97 5.99
CA MET A 241 3.58 -1.60 6.24
C MET A 241 2.14 -1.64 6.74
N VAL A 242 1.93 -1.33 8.02
CA VAL A 242 0.62 -1.43 8.66
C VAL A 242 -0.37 -0.47 8.00
N THR A 243 -1.60 -0.91 7.78
CA THR A 243 -2.66 -0.08 7.20
C THR A 243 -3.71 0.32 8.23
N PHE A 244 -4.50 1.35 7.90
CA PHE A 244 -5.47 1.96 8.81
C PHE A 244 -6.92 1.58 8.51
N VAL A 245 -7.18 0.80 7.45
CA VAL A 245 -8.52 0.43 7.00
C VAL A 245 -9.33 -0.20 8.14
N PRO A 246 -10.38 0.47 8.67
CA PRO A 246 -11.08 0.01 9.86
C PRO A 246 -11.65 -1.41 9.74
N LYS A 247 -12.21 -1.75 8.57
CA LYS A 247 -12.74 -3.11 8.29
C LYS A 247 -11.68 -4.20 8.16
N PHE A 248 -10.39 -3.87 8.29
CA PHE A 248 -9.30 -4.84 8.39
C PHE A 248 -8.68 -4.87 9.79
N VAL A 249 -8.67 -3.74 10.50
CA VAL A 249 -7.92 -3.62 11.77
C VAL A 249 -8.78 -3.72 13.03
N LEU A 250 -10.09 -3.49 12.93
CA LEU A 250 -11.00 -3.59 14.06
C LEU A 250 -11.88 -4.82 13.91
N GLN A 251 -11.79 -5.78 14.84
CA GLN A 251 -12.62 -7.00 14.80
C GLN A 251 -14.11 -6.69 14.69
N ALA A 252 -14.60 -5.72 15.47
CA ALA A 252 -15.99 -5.29 15.39
C ALA A 252 -16.36 -4.76 13.98
N ALA A 253 -15.45 -4.10 13.27
CA ALA A 253 -15.70 -3.63 11.91
C ALA A 253 -15.64 -4.76 10.87
N VAL A 254 -14.77 -5.76 11.07
CA VAL A 254 -14.78 -7.00 10.26
C VAL A 254 -16.14 -7.69 10.40
N ASP A 255 -16.58 -7.94 11.63
CA ASP A 255 -17.85 -8.61 11.93
C ASP A 255 -19.03 -7.81 11.36
N TRP A 256 -19.02 -6.48 11.56
CA TRP A 256 -20.05 -5.58 11.03
C TRP A 256 -20.11 -5.59 9.50
N THR A 257 -18.96 -5.60 8.81
CA THR A 257 -18.91 -5.66 7.34
C THR A 257 -19.43 -7.00 6.83
N ALA A 258 -19.09 -8.11 7.50
CA ALA A 258 -19.65 -9.42 7.14
C ALA A 258 -21.18 -9.46 7.27
N GLU A 259 -21.72 -8.91 8.37
CA GLU A 259 -23.17 -8.79 8.58
C GLU A 259 -23.84 -7.86 7.55
N ALA A 260 -23.18 -6.76 7.18
CA ALA A 260 -23.66 -5.85 6.14
C ALA A 260 -23.77 -6.56 4.79
N ASP A 261 -22.74 -7.30 4.42
CA ASP A 261 -22.66 -8.06 3.17
C ASP A 261 -23.71 -9.17 3.12
N ASP A 262 -23.93 -9.88 4.23
CA ASP A 262 -25.00 -10.88 4.37
C ASP A 262 -26.39 -10.23 4.25
N ASN A 263 -26.57 -9.05 4.84
CA ASN A 263 -27.80 -8.28 4.69
C ASN A 263 -28.02 -7.88 3.22
N MET A 264 -26.99 -7.43 2.50
CA MET A 264 -27.08 -7.10 1.07
C MET A 264 -27.52 -8.32 0.25
N ARG A 265 -26.87 -9.47 0.48
CA ARG A 265 -27.22 -10.75 -0.17
C ARG A 265 -28.65 -11.20 0.16
N ALA A 266 -29.10 -11.04 1.40
CA ALA A 266 -30.47 -11.38 1.81
C ALA A 266 -31.54 -10.53 1.12
N HIS A 267 -31.20 -9.34 0.63
CA HIS A 267 -32.06 -8.47 -0.17
C HIS A 267 -31.88 -8.66 -1.68
N GLY A 268 -31.09 -9.65 -2.12
CA GLY A 268 -30.90 -10.00 -3.53
C GLY A 268 -29.85 -9.15 -4.25
N PHE A 269 -29.03 -8.38 -3.52
CA PHE A 269 -27.94 -7.59 -4.09
C PHE A 269 -26.60 -8.31 -3.97
N HIS A 270 -25.71 -8.06 -4.94
CA HIS A 270 -24.29 -8.32 -4.72
C HIS A 270 -23.78 -7.38 -3.63
N HIS A 271 -22.90 -7.85 -2.74
CA HIS A 271 -22.43 -7.04 -1.60
C HIS A 271 -21.62 -5.79 -2.04
N LEU A 272 -21.08 -5.79 -3.27
CA LEU A 272 -20.42 -4.62 -3.89
C LEU A 272 -21.35 -3.76 -4.76
N ASP A 273 -22.66 -4.02 -4.77
CA ASP A 273 -23.62 -3.23 -5.55
C ASP A 273 -23.74 -1.81 -4.97
N SER A 274 -23.54 -0.80 -5.82
CA SER A 274 -23.59 0.63 -5.48
C SER A 274 -24.80 1.36 -6.08
N SER A 275 -25.78 0.64 -6.61
CA SER A 275 -27.03 1.21 -7.10
C SER A 275 -27.79 1.95 -5.98
N PRO A 276 -28.62 2.95 -6.32
CA PRO A 276 -29.44 3.65 -5.33
C PRO A 276 -30.29 2.70 -4.45
N GLU A 277 -30.78 1.61 -5.03
CA GLU A 277 -31.57 0.59 -4.34
C GLU A 277 -30.73 -0.21 -3.33
N ALA A 278 -29.54 -0.65 -3.75
CA ALA A 278 -28.56 -1.31 -2.90
C ALA A 278 -28.11 -0.41 -1.72
N MET A 279 -27.81 0.86 -2.00
CA MET A 279 -27.41 1.84 -0.99
C MET A 279 -28.52 2.13 0.02
N LYS A 280 -29.79 2.09 -0.38
CA LYS A 280 -30.91 2.21 0.55
C LYS A 280 -30.96 1.02 1.54
N VAL A 281 -30.70 -0.20 1.08
CA VAL A 281 -30.64 -1.39 1.93
C VAL A 281 -29.47 -1.28 2.91
N HIS A 282 -28.31 -0.86 2.42
CA HIS A 282 -27.12 -0.65 3.25
C HIS A 282 -27.34 0.43 4.32
N ALA A 283 -27.90 1.58 3.94
CA ALA A 283 -28.22 2.66 4.88
C ALA A 283 -29.21 2.21 5.98
N ALA A 284 -30.22 1.41 5.62
CA ALA A 284 -31.16 0.84 6.58
C ALA A 284 -30.51 -0.21 7.51
N PHE A 285 -29.39 -0.83 7.12
CA PHE A 285 -28.56 -1.65 8.02
C PHE A 285 -27.75 -0.79 8.98
N GLU A 286 -27.11 0.25 8.47
CA GLU A 286 -26.28 1.15 9.28
C GLU A 286 -27.11 1.95 10.31
N GLU A 287 -28.38 2.27 10.02
CA GLU A 287 -29.29 2.92 10.98
C GLU A 287 -29.62 2.03 12.20
N ARG A 288 -29.76 0.71 12.00
CA ARG A 288 -30.11 -0.23 13.07
C ARG A 288 -28.89 -0.83 13.77
N VAL A 289 -27.77 -0.95 13.06
CA VAL A 289 -26.48 -1.41 13.57
C VAL A 289 -25.44 -0.36 13.19
N PRO A 290 -25.18 0.64 14.06
CA PRO A 290 -24.21 1.68 13.78
C PRO A 290 -22.82 1.11 13.49
N ARG A 291 -22.12 1.72 12.53
CA ARG A 291 -20.76 1.33 12.16
C ARG A 291 -19.80 1.52 13.34
N PRO A 292 -18.99 0.51 13.69
CA PRO A 292 -17.97 0.65 14.73
C PRO A 292 -16.79 1.50 14.23
N VAL A 293 -16.18 2.24 15.15
CA VAL A 293 -15.10 3.19 14.84
C VAL A 293 -13.78 2.67 15.42
N ALA A 294 -12.78 2.49 14.57
CA ALA A 294 -11.42 2.16 14.98
C ALA A 294 -10.72 3.39 15.59
N THR A 295 -9.62 3.20 16.31
CA THR A 295 -8.84 4.30 16.89
C THR A 295 -7.36 4.14 16.59
N VAL A 296 -6.55 5.15 16.93
CA VAL A 296 -5.08 5.03 16.95
C VAL A 296 -4.61 3.79 17.72
N SER A 297 -5.22 3.48 18.87
CA SER A 297 -4.88 2.30 19.68
C SER A 297 -5.07 1.00 18.90
N THR A 298 -6.13 0.92 18.09
CA THR A 298 -6.40 -0.26 17.24
C THR A 298 -5.22 -0.53 16.29
N VAL A 299 -4.69 0.51 15.63
CA VAL A 299 -3.54 0.38 14.73
C VAL A 299 -2.26 0.05 15.50
N ALA A 300 -2.06 0.64 16.69
CA ALA A 300 -0.91 0.35 17.53
C ALA A 300 -0.91 -1.09 18.04
N ASP A 301 -2.07 -1.71 18.28
CA ASP A 301 -2.19 -3.14 18.65
C ASP A 301 -1.65 -4.06 17.55
N HIS A 302 -1.93 -3.73 16.27
CA HIS A 302 -1.32 -4.44 15.15
C HIS A 302 0.20 -4.26 15.11
N LEU A 303 0.71 -3.04 15.31
CA LEU A 303 2.15 -2.78 15.27
C LEU A 303 2.90 -3.48 16.40
N ASP A 304 2.36 -3.56 17.61
CA ASP A 304 2.97 -4.28 18.72
C ASP A 304 3.11 -5.77 18.40
N HIS A 305 2.05 -6.41 17.90
CA HIS A 305 2.10 -7.82 17.48
C HIS A 305 3.04 -8.03 16.29
N MET A 306 2.97 -7.20 15.26
CA MET A 306 3.87 -7.30 14.10
C MET A 306 5.33 -7.12 14.52
N ARG A 307 5.61 -6.25 15.50
CA ARG A 307 6.96 -6.09 16.07
C ARG A 307 7.43 -7.33 16.80
N GLU A 308 6.55 -7.99 17.56
CA GLU A 308 6.87 -9.23 18.26
C GLU A 308 7.25 -10.36 17.28
N VAL A 309 6.48 -10.51 16.20
CA VAL A 309 6.64 -11.63 15.26
C VAL A 309 7.69 -11.34 14.17
N ALA A 310 7.59 -10.20 13.48
CA ALA A 310 8.48 -9.86 12.37
C ALA A 310 9.75 -9.14 12.82
N GLY A 311 9.74 -8.48 13.98
CA GLY A 311 10.84 -7.63 14.44
C GLY A 311 10.78 -6.20 13.90
N VAL A 312 11.30 -5.24 14.68
CA VAL A 312 11.19 -3.79 14.41
C VAL A 312 11.85 -3.33 13.10
N ASP A 313 12.84 -4.07 12.60
CA ASP A 313 13.49 -3.79 11.33
C ASP A 313 12.62 -4.15 10.11
N HIS A 314 11.44 -4.74 10.32
CA HIS A 314 10.59 -5.27 9.25
C HIS A 314 9.21 -4.61 9.22
N LEU A 315 9.12 -3.37 9.70
CA LEU A 315 7.86 -2.63 9.81
C LEU A 315 7.89 -1.30 9.06
N GLY A 316 6.73 -0.88 8.57
CA GLY A 316 6.45 0.44 8.00
C GLY A 316 5.01 0.88 8.21
N ILE A 317 4.57 1.91 7.49
CA ILE A 317 3.21 2.46 7.54
C ILE A 317 2.69 2.65 6.11
N GLY A 318 1.46 2.20 5.82
CA GLY A 318 0.76 2.42 4.56
C GLY A 318 -0.70 2.73 4.81
N GLY A 319 -1.02 4.02 4.95
CA GLY A 319 -2.27 4.49 5.53
C GLY A 319 -3.53 4.18 4.72
N ASP A 320 -3.39 3.91 3.41
CA ASP A 320 -4.52 3.72 2.48
C ASP A 320 -5.41 4.97 2.34
N TYR A 321 -4.82 6.14 2.56
CA TYR A 321 -5.51 7.42 2.40
C TYR A 321 -5.96 7.64 0.96
N ASP A 322 -7.12 8.29 0.79
CA ASP A 322 -7.86 8.43 -0.47
C ASP A 322 -8.26 7.10 -1.19
N GLY A 323 -7.87 5.94 -0.63
CA GLY A 323 -8.23 4.59 -1.14
C GLY A 323 -9.38 3.94 -0.37
N THR A 324 -9.56 4.33 0.90
CA THR A 324 -10.65 3.87 1.76
C THR A 324 -11.58 5.01 2.20
N PRO A 325 -12.90 4.80 2.28
CA PRO A 325 -13.86 5.84 2.68
C PRO A 325 -13.95 6.08 4.19
N PHE A 326 -13.37 5.20 5.02
CA PHE A 326 -13.47 5.30 6.49
C PHE A 326 -12.10 5.19 7.13
N THR A 327 -11.88 5.96 8.19
CA THR A 327 -10.58 6.06 8.88
C THR A 327 -10.76 5.91 10.40
N PRO A 328 -9.71 5.49 11.12
CA PRO A 328 -9.73 5.46 12.57
C PRO A 328 -9.78 6.87 13.17
N ASP A 329 -10.41 7.01 14.35
CA ASP A 329 -10.35 8.23 15.14
C ASP A 329 -8.89 8.56 15.49
N GLY A 330 -8.48 9.80 15.23
CA GLY A 330 -7.10 10.27 15.36
C GLY A 330 -6.22 10.00 14.14
N LEU A 331 -6.70 9.25 13.14
CA LEU A 331 -6.04 8.98 11.85
C LEU A 331 -6.96 9.37 10.67
N GLY A 332 -7.80 10.39 10.87
CA GLY A 332 -8.86 10.79 9.94
C GLY A 332 -8.36 11.16 8.54
N ASP A 333 -7.15 11.69 8.44
CA ASP A 333 -6.49 12.08 7.20
C ASP A 333 -4.94 12.04 7.35
N VAL A 334 -4.22 12.41 6.29
CA VAL A 334 -2.74 12.33 6.26
C VAL A 334 -2.03 13.21 7.30
N SER A 335 -2.73 14.06 8.05
CA SER A 335 -2.15 14.81 9.17
C SER A 335 -2.05 13.98 10.47
N GLY A 336 -2.64 12.78 10.50
CA GLY A 336 -2.86 11.98 11.71
C GLY A 336 -1.66 11.19 12.24
N TYR A 337 -0.62 10.92 11.44
CA TYR A 337 0.51 10.06 11.84
C TYR A 337 1.18 10.42 13.18
N PRO A 338 1.36 11.71 13.57
CA PRO A 338 1.95 12.06 14.86
C PRO A 338 1.15 11.49 16.06
N ASN A 339 -0.15 11.26 15.91
CA ASN A 339 -0.97 10.65 16.96
C ASN A 339 -0.59 9.17 17.15
N LEU A 340 -0.36 8.43 16.06
CA LEU A 340 0.13 7.05 16.13
C LEU A 340 1.53 6.98 16.74
N ILE A 341 2.44 7.86 16.32
CA ILE A 341 3.79 7.90 16.90
C ILE A 341 3.74 8.25 18.40
N ALA A 342 2.82 9.13 18.82
CA ALA A 342 2.61 9.47 20.23
C ALA A 342 2.12 8.26 21.04
N GLU A 343 1.14 7.51 20.53
CA GLU A 343 0.65 6.27 21.14
C GLU A 343 1.79 5.26 21.30
N LEU A 344 2.58 5.02 20.26
CA LEU A 344 3.69 4.07 20.31
C LEU A 344 4.79 4.50 21.31
N LEU A 345 5.06 5.81 21.45
CA LEU A 345 5.93 6.33 22.50
C LEU A 345 5.40 6.00 23.90
N GLU A 346 4.08 6.13 24.12
CA GLU A 346 3.41 5.80 25.38
C GLU A 346 3.45 4.30 25.68
N ARG A 347 3.47 3.46 24.62
CA ARG A 347 3.71 2.01 24.70
C ARG A 347 5.18 1.62 24.85
N GLY A 348 6.09 2.58 24.92
CA GLY A 348 7.51 2.33 25.18
C GLY A 348 8.36 2.02 23.94
N TRP A 349 7.88 2.32 22.73
CA TRP A 349 8.72 2.29 21.53
C TRP A 349 9.84 3.32 21.63
N SER A 350 11.07 2.92 21.32
CA SER A 350 12.21 3.83 21.36
C SER A 350 12.20 4.78 20.17
N GLN A 351 12.88 5.92 20.29
CA GLN A 351 13.05 6.83 19.14
C GLN A 351 13.77 6.17 17.96
N ALA A 352 14.67 5.22 18.24
CA ALA A 352 15.36 4.46 17.21
C ALA A 352 14.41 3.46 16.50
N ASP A 353 13.51 2.81 17.25
CA ASP A 353 12.47 1.93 16.71
C ASP A 353 11.54 2.72 15.78
N LEU A 354 11.10 3.89 16.24
CA LEU A 354 10.19 4.74 15.47
C LEU A 354 10.86 5.32 14.23
N ALA A 355 12.15 5.67 14.28
CA ALA A 355 12.89 6.07 13.08
C ALA A 355 13.06 4.92 12.07
N LYS A 356 13.07 3.66 12.52
CA LYS A 356 13.04 2.48 11.63
C LYS A 356 11.67 2.35 10.98
N LEU A 357 10.61 2.38 11.79
CA LEU A 357 9.21 2.31 11.35
C LEU A 357 8.90 3.40 10.31
N THR A 358 9.31 4.64 10.55
CA THR A 358 8.92 5.77 9.71
C THR A 358 9.79 5.92 8.48
N TRP A 359 11.12 5.74 8.59
CA TRP A 359 12.04 6.11 7.51
C TRP A 359 13.00 4.98 7.09
N LYS A 360 13.79 4.47 8.05
CA LYS A 360 15.01 3.72 7.71
C LYS A 360 14.72 2.36 7.09
N ASN A 361 13.64 1.69 7.48
CA ASN A 361 13.31 0.38 6.93
C ASN A 361 12.95 0.48 5.44
N ALA A 362 12.14 1.46 5.06
CA ALA A 362 11.72 1.65 3.67
C ALA A 362 12.90 2.01 2.76
N VAL A 363 13.78 2.93 3.19
CA VAL A 363 15.01 3.27 2.45
C VAL A 363 15.91 2.04 2.29
N ARG A 364 16.12 1.25 3.36
CA ARG A 364 16.91 0.01 3.31
C ARG A 364 16.32 -1.01 2.32
N VAL A 365 15.01 -1.22 2.35
CA VAL A 365 14.35 -2.21 1.50
C VAL A 365 14.47 -1.84 0.03
N LEU A 366 14.32 -0.55 -0.31
CA LEU A 366 14.53 -0.08 -1.69
C LEU A 366 16.00 -0.21 -2.12
N ASP A 367 16.97 0.19 -1.29
CA ASP A 367 18.41 0.04 -1.58
C ASP A 367 18.81 -1.43 -1.80
N ALA A 368 18.26 -2.35 -1.00
CA ALA A 368 18.50 -3.77 -1.16
C ALA A 368 17.91 -4.34 -2.46
N ALA A 369 16.75 -3.85 -2.90
CA ALA A 369 16.19 -4.22 -4.20
C ALA A 369 17.08 -3.72 -5.35
N GLU A 370 17.62 -2.50 -5.26
CA GLU A 370 18.59 -1.97 -6.20
C GLU A 370 19.88 -2.81 -6.22
N ASP A 371 20.35 -3.30 -5.07
CA ASP A 371 21.54 -4.14 -4.99
C ASP A 371 21.36 -5.51 -5.66
N VAL A 372 20.24 -6.17 -5.39
CA VAL A 372 19.87 -7.43 -6.04
C VAL A 372 19.74 -7.22 -7.55
N ALA A 373 19.12 -6.13 -7.99
CA ALA A 373 18.98 -5.79 -9.40
C ALA A 373 20.34 -5.63 -10.09
N ARG A 374 21.30 -4.91 -9.48
CA ARG A 374 22.68 -4.76 -9.99
C ARG A 374 23.32 -6.12 -10.23
N GLY A 375 23.20 -7.05 -9.28
CA GLY A 375 23.71 -8.41 -9.43
C GLY A 375 23.03 -9.19 -10.56
N LEU A 376 21.71 -9.22 -10.59
CA LEU A 376 20.95 -9.98 -11.58
C LEU A 376 21.14 -9.46 -13.01
N GLN A 377 21.15 -8.14 -13.20
CA GLN A 377 21.36 -7.51 -14.52
C GLN A 377 22.77 -7.77 -15.07
N ALA A 378 23.77 -7.93 -14.21
CA ALA A 378 25.13 -8.31 -14.63
C ALA A 378 25.25 -9.79 -15.02
N THR A 379 24.39 -10.66 -14.46
CA THR A 379 24.47 -12.12 -14.67
C THR A 379 23.56 -12.64 -15.79
N ARG A 380 22.45 -11.95 -16.11
CA ARG A 380 21.51 -12.38 -17.16
C ARG A 380 20.78 -11.23 -17.84
N GLY A 381 20.41 -11.46 -19.10
CA GLY A 381 19.49 -10.59 -19.84
C GLY A 381 18.06 -10.61 -19.27
N PRO A 382 17.19 -9.69 -19.75
CA PRO A 382 15.77 -9.70 -19.39
C PRO A 382 15.09 -10.96 -19.92
N SER A 383 14.05 -11.41 -19.22
CA SER A 383 13.26 -12.55 -19.67
C SER A 383 12.41 -12.20 -20.89
N ASN A 384 12.26 -13.19 -21.78
CA ASN A 384 11.38 -13.14 -22.94
C ASN A 384 10.29 -14.23 -22.88
N ALA A 385 10.09 -14.84 -21.71
CA ALA A 385 9.06 -15.84 -21.53
C ALA A 385 7.65 -15.23 -21.67
N SER A 386 6.71 -16.00 -22.21
CA SER A 386 5.28 -15.67 -22.20
C SER A 386 4.49 -16.49 -21.18
N LEU A 387 3.25 -16.08 -20.92
CA LEU A 387 2.35 -16.84 -20.05
C LEU A 387 2.03 -18.21 -20.66
N GLU A 388 1.77 -18.26 -21.96
CA GLU A 388 1.48 -19.51 -22.70
C GLU A 388 2.67 -20.48 -22.66
N GLU A 389 3.90 -19.97 -22.75
CA GLU A 389 5.10 -20.83 -22.68
C GLU A 389 5.28 -21.49 -21.31
N LEU A 390 4.90 -20.80 -20.23
CA LEU A 390 5.15 -21.27 -18.86
C LEU A 390 3.95 -21.98 -18.23
N ASP A 391 2.73 -21.56 -18.57
CA ASP A 391 1.50 -22.04 -17.93
C ASP A 391 0.53 -22.77 -18.89
N GLY A 392 0.75 -22.72 -20.21
CA GLY A 392 -0.02 -23.46 -21.22
C GLY A 392 -1.09 -22.64 -21.92
#